data_AF-A0A9P1FIU8-F1
#
_entry.id   AF-A0A9P1FIU8-F1
#
_cell.length_a   1.000
_cell.length_b   1.000
_cell.length_c   1.000
_cell.angle_alpha   90.00
_cell.angle_beta   90.00
_cell.angle_gamma   90.00
#
_symmetry.space_group_name_H-M   'P 1'
#
loop_
_entity.id
_entity.type
_entity.pdbx_description
1 polymer ?
#
loop_
_entity_poly.entity_id
_entity_poly.type
_entity_poly.pdbx_seq_one_letter_code
_entity_poly.pdbx_strand_id
1 'polypeptide(L)'
;MGETFLDPLSIRFSQDTISEHFKDDPEMSIFDTFEKITAGMQKREVPMMHVVRRMDGQLVTLDNRRLAVYKMARRAGGCGNVKLKLVPMEQVKNELRHKSDSKVDGLSVKVRGTDRIIHADGSVTRGPALSDGQLQHRADTGGHWSQEQLAVISQGIVDFEAVVKSVLGASAKLMKAGSFMKGTDIAGESDIDVMVFGCGASPIFEYQWNSIVSGIKQRGYTIDGVNPRCIHVKVERARNCLVTIEFDVVAHHRQGFPPNKEPNNPFRENRVAARAVRNIKLDFKESGEKGFSGNDIEQAVLDVQEKCSPGLGMLIDAAKAELKSGRLRARKRPATAARENDAAEGTTDWTKPIGEGQFRKVFKGAYTVGPRTGQAKVAKIFKDGTEAFEGSFFAHDVALCEKSIEIADAFNKVKKFKHMVQVCKAEVWVQKKTKQRFLSEPFLLNFEIFNSNSGWQAAGEWSNALQSLSHFSYHHSQGDLVLCDLQGAIEDDCVVLTDPVLNSKDKRFGPTDLGQKGIENFFHHHICSKWCDPASSKPRTTNKHFVPQAGTTMMLN
;
A
#
# COMPACT_ATOMS: atom_id res chain seq x y z
N MET A 1 23.75 37.01 34.10
CA MET A 1 22.43 36.52 34.53
C MET A 1 22.65 35.42 35.54
N GLY A 2 21.97 35.50 36.68
CA GLY A 2 22.22 34.68 37.86
C GLY A 2 21.15 33.62 38.11
N GLU A 3 21.32 32.89 39.20
CA GLU A 3 20.31 31.99 39.75
C GLU A 3 19.03 32.76 40.07
N THR A 4 17.87 32.17 39.80
CA THR A 4 16.56 32.78 40.08
C THR A 4 15.54 31.72 40.50
N PHE A 5 14.38 32.16 40.97
CA PHE A 5 13.25 31.30 41.32
C PHE A 5 12.09 31.57 40.39
N LEU A 6 11.62 30.55 39.68
CA LEU A 6 10.46 30.64 38.79
C LEU A 6 9.46 29.52 39.05
N ASP A 7 8.19 29.77 38.74
CA ASP A 7 7.19 28.70 38.75
C ASP A 7 7.51 27.71 37.60
N PRO A 8 7.73 26.42 37.87
CA PRO A 8 8.02 25.45 36.82
C PRO A 8 6.89 25.31 35.79
N LEU A 9 5.65 25.68 36.10
CA LEU A 9 4.55 25.72 35.13
C LEU A 9 4.74 26.81 34.06
N SER A 10 5.49 27.89 34.36
CA SER A 10 5.79 28.97 33.42
C SER A 10 6.89 28.65 32.40
N ILE A 11 7.57 27.50 32.56
CA ILE A 11 8.70 27.08 31.73
C ILE A 11 8.21 25.99 30.75
N ARG A 12 8.62 26.10 29.48
CA ARG A 12 8.29 25.16 28.42
C ARG A 12 9.36 24.07 28.27
N PHE A 13 8.92 22.88 27.86
CA PHE A 13 9.84 21.84 27.40
C PHE A 13 10.52 22.28 26.10
N SER A 14 11.79 21.92 25.91
CA SER A 14 12.47 22.08 24.62
C SER A 14 12.34 20.85 23.72
N GLN A 15 11.93 19.70 24.26
CA GLN A 15 11.84 18.41 23.56
C GLN A 15 10.43 17.81 23.65
N ASP A 16 10.05 17.02 22.64
CA ASP A 16 8.82 16.23 22.60
C ASP A 16 8.94 14.91 23.38
N THR A 17 10.16 14.42 23.57
CA THR A 17 10.43 13.15 24.25
C THR A 17 11.59 13.23 25.24
N ILE A 18 11.43 12.54 26.37
CA ILE A 18 12.48 12.35 27.39
C ILE A 18 12.65 10.87 27.71
N SER A 19 13.81 10.49 28.25
CA SER A 19 13.96 9.17 28.87
C SER A 19 13.42 9.22 30.29
N GLU A 20 12.86 8.11 30.75
CA GLU A 20 12.41 7.91 32.13
C GLU A 20 13.53 8.09 33.16
N HIS A 21 14.77 7.78 32.82
CA HIS A 21 15.91 7.83 33.74
C HIS A 21 16.80 9.05 33.48
N PHE A 22 17.41 9.59 34.54
CA PHE A 22 18.35 10.70 34.42
C PHE A 22 19.62 10.27 33.68
N LYS A 23 20.27 11.22 32.98
CA LYS A 23 21.50 10.90 32.25
C LYS A 23 22.68 10.71 33.22
N ASP A 24 22.65 11.47 34.30
CA ASP A 24 23.61 11.53 35.37
C ASP A 24 23.38 10.47 36.47
N ASP A 25 22.19 9.87 36.50
CA ASP A 25 21.83 8.80 37.43
C ASP A 25 20.82 7.84 36.75
N PRO A 26 21.32 6.79 36.06
CA PRO A 26 20.47 5.86 35.32
C PRO A 26 19.57 4.99 36.19
N GLU A 27 19.86 4.84 37.49
CA GLU A 27 19.07 4.04 38.44
C GLU A 27 17.88 4.82 38.99
N MET A 28 17.87 6.15 38.84
CA MET A 28 16.82 7.00 39.35
C MET A 28 15.87 7.44 38.24
N SER A 29 14.60 7.05 38.33
CA SER A 29 13.57 7.50 37.40
C SER A 29 13.02 8.88 37.78
N ILE A 30 12.45 9.56 36.79
CA ILE A 30 11.70 10.80 37.00
C ILE A 30 10.47 10.59 37.89
N PHE A 31 9.86 9.40 37.89
CA PHE A 31 8.69 9.11 38.72
C PHE A 31 9.10 8.88 40.18
N ASP A 32 10.17 8.12 40.43
CA ASP A 32 10.69 7.91 41.78
C ASP A 32 11.15 9.24 42.40
N THR A 33 11.78 10.10 41.60
CA THR A 33 12.22 11.43 42.06
C THR A 33 11.02 12.32 42.39
N PHE A 34 9.96 12.26 41.58
CA PHE A 34 8.71 12.96 41.88
C PHE A 34 8.11 12.48 43.21
N GLU A 35 8.00 11.16 43.41
CA GLU A 35 7.48 10.58 44.65
C GLU A 35 8.30 11.02 45.87
N LYS A 36 9.63 11.00 45.76
CA LYS A 36 10.53 11.48 46.82
C LYS A 36 10.32 12.96 47.13
N ILE A 37 10.14 13.82 46.13
CA ILE A 37 9.85 15.26 46.35
C ILE A 37 8.50 15.43 47.05
N THR A 38 7.47 14.71 46.64
CA THR A 38 6.17 14.74 47.34
C THR A 38 6.23 14.19 48.76
N ALA A 39 7.17 13.27 49.03
CA ALA A 39 7.44 12.73 50.36
C ALA A 39 8.35 13.63 51.23
N GLY A 40 8.73 14.82 50.76
CA GLY A 40 9.49 15.81 51.54
C GLY A 40 10.99 15.84 51.28
N MET A 41 11.49 15.20 50.23
CA MET A 41 12.89 15.35 49.78
C MET A 41 13.22 16.82 49.53
N GLN A 42 14.42 17.25 49.94
CA GLN A 42 14.83 18.62 49.76
C GLN A 42 15.18 18.87 48.30
N LYS A 43 14.55 19.87 47.68
CA LYS A 43 14.68 20.20 46.23
C LYS A 43 16.11 20.45 45.75
N ARG A 44 17.05 20.74 46.67
CA ARG A 44 18.49 20.91 46.42
C ARG A 44 19.19 19.61 46.01
N GLU A 45 18.54 18.46 46.21
CA GLU A 45 19.06 17.13 45.83
C GLU A 45 18.84 16.83 44.35
N VAL A 46 17.96 17.57 43.66
CA VAL A 46 17.83 17.52 42.21
C VAL A 46 18.76 18.57 41.60
N PRO A 47 19.68 18.20 40.68
CA PRO A 47 20.61 19.16 40.10
C PRO A 47 19.89 20.35 39.46
N MET A 48 20.50 21.53 39.54
CA MET A 48 19.88 22.77 39.10
C MET A 48 19.56 22.74 37.59
N MET A 49 18.33 23.12 37.23
CA MET A 49 17.94 23.21 35.83
C MET A 49 18.47 24.47 35.16
N HIS A 50 18.81 24.35 33.88
CA HIS A 50 19.22 25.46 33.03
C HIS A 50 18.05 25.89 32.15
N VAL A 51 17.72 27.18 32.22
CA VAL A 51 16.62 27.78 31.45
C VAL A 51 17.15 28.90 30.59
N VAL A 52 16.62 28.98 29.38
CA VAL A 52 17.00 29.97 28.38
C VAL A 52 15.77 30.79 28.02
N ARG A 53 15.94 32.11 27.97
CA ARG A 53 14.94 33.02 27.41
C ARG A 53 15.14 33.11 25.90
N ARG A 54 14.14 32.70 25.13
CA ARG A 54 14.10 32.83 23.67
C ARG A 54 13.84 34.29 23.25
N MET A 55 14.06 34.58 21.96
CA MET A 55 13.84 35.92 21.41
C MET A 55 12.37 36.36 21.50
N ASP A 56 11.44 35.41 21.49
CA ASP A 56 9.99 35.62 21.69
C ASP A 56 9.60 35.83 23.16
N GLY A 57 10.57 35.88 24.07
CA GLY A 57 10.35 36.06 25.51
C GLY A 57 10.02 34.77 26.27
N GLN A 58 9.79 33.64 25.58
CA GLN A 58 9.45 32.37 26.20
C GLN A 58 10.65 31.78 26.96
N LEU A 59 10.37 31.12 28.08
CA LEU A 59 11.35 30.40 28.87
C LEU A 59 11.31 28.92 28.54
N VAL A 60 12.42 28.37 28.07
CA VAL A 60 12.57 26.95 27.75
C VAL A 60 13.69 26.30 28.56
N THR A 61 13.50 25.06 28.97
CA THR A 61 14.52 24.31 29.72
C THR A 61 15.48 23.57 28.79
N LEU A 62 16.74 23.45 29.18
CA LEU A 62 17.68 22.47 28.61
C LEU A 62 17.57 21.10 29.32
N ASP A 63 16.87 21.05 30.44
CA ASP A 63 16.80 19.92 31.36
C ASP A 63 15.37 19.36 31.45
N ASN A 64 14.83 18.85 30.34
CA ASN A 64 13.42 18.43 30.22
C ASN A 64 12.98 17.40 31.27
N ARG A 65 13.83 16.44 31.65
CA ARG A 65 13.54 15.46 32.71
C ARG A 65 13.32 16.12 34.06
N ARG A 66 14.16 17.09 34.42
CA ARG A 66 14.06 17.83 35.69
C ARG A 66 12.81 18.70 35.70
N LEU A 67 12.52 19.38 34.59
CA LEU A 67 11.30 20.16 34.46
C LEU A 67 10.04 19.29 34.60
N ALA A 68 10.03 18.09 34.01
CA ALA A 68 8.93 17.15 34.15
C ALA A 68 8.64 16.80 35.62
N VAL A 69 9.69 16.46 36.39
CA VAL A 69 9.58 16.21 37.83
C VAL A 69 8.98 17.40 38.56
N TYR A 70 9.52 18.61 38.33
CA TYR A 70 9.04 19.80 39.05
C TYR A 70 7.63 20.23 38.64
N LYS A 71 7.21 20.02 37.39
CA LYS A 71 5.82 20.28 36.98
C LYS A 71 4.85 19.32 37.69
N MET A 72 5.16 18.02 37.73
CA MET A 72 4.37 17.03 38.47
C MET A 72 4.30 17.38 39.97
N ALA A 73 5.44 17.69 40.58
CA ALA A 73 5.52 18.09 41.99
C ALA A 73 4.76 19.39 42.26
N ARG A 74 4.83 20.38 41.36
CA ARG A 74 4.12 21.66 41.48
C ARG A 74 2.61 21.46 41.46
N ARG A 75 2.11 20.59 40.58
CA ARG A 75 0.70 20.21 40.52
C ARG A 75 0.24 19.48 41.78
N ALA A 76 1.04 18.56 42.29
CA ALA A 76 0.73 17.81 43.50
C ALA A 76 0.90 18.63 44.80
N GLY A 77 1.23 19.92 44.72
CA GLY A 77 1.49 20.78 45.88
C GLY A 77 2.85 20.53 46.56
N GLY A 78 3.68 19.63 46.03
CA GLY A 78 5.01 19.31 46.55
C GLY A 78 6.07 20.38 46.30
N CYS A 79 5.79 21.37 45.44
CA CYS A 79 6.68 22.53 45.27
C CYS A 79 5.95 23.83 44.88
N GLY A 80 6.61 24.97 45.12
CA GLY A 80 6.26 26.29 44.58
C GLY A 80 7.29 26.71 43.53
N ASN A 81 7.82 27.93 43.61
CA ASN A 81 8.91 28.35 42.71
C ASN A 81 10.16 27.49 42.95
N VAL A 82 10.86 27.17 41.85
CA VAL A 82 12.06 26.32 41.85
C VAL A 82 13.28 27.15 41.48
N LYS A 83 14.41 26.87 42.16
CA LYS A 83 15.69 27.52 41.90
C LYS A 83 16.26 26.99 40.58
N LEU A 84 16.68 27.90 39.71
CA LEU A 84 17.22 27.56 38.39
C LEU A 84 18.28 28.55 37.93
N LYS A 85 19.06 28.15 36.92
CA LYS A 85 20.08 28.98 36.30
C LYS A 85 19.59 29.52 34.96
N LEU A 86 19.45 30.84 34.85
CA LEU A 86 19.19 31.49 33.56
C LEU A 86 20.49 31.57 32.76
N VAL A 87 20.53 30.89 31.63
CA VAL A 87 21.70 30.82 30.76
C VAL A 87 21.51 31.73 29.54
N PRO A 88 22.49 32.59 29.19
CA PRO A 88 22.42 33.40 27.98
C PRO A 88 22.30 32.53 26.73
N MET A 89 21.40 32.88 25.82
CA MET A 89 21.14 32.13 24.58
C MET A 89 22.43 31.87 23.79
N GLU A 90 23.33 32.85 23.68
CA GLU A 90 24.57 32.72 22.92
C GLU A 90 25.52 31.63 23.45
N GLN A 91 25.47 31.31 24.75
CA GLN A 91 26.33 30.27 25.34
C GLN A 91 25.85 28.84 25.04
N VAL A 92 24.55 28.68 24.80
CA VAL A 92 23.90 27.37 24.65
C VAL A 92 23.21 27.23 23.31
N LYS A 93 23.47 28.12 22.35
CA LYS A 93 22.82 28.17 21.03
C LYS A 93 22.89 26.84 20.28
N ASN A 94 24.04 26.17 20.31
CA ASN A 94 24.22 24.87 19.65
C ASN A 94 23.47 23.76 20.39
N GLU A 95 23.59 23.68 21.72
CA GLU A 95 22.87 22.69 22.52
C GLU A 95 21.36 22.86 22.41
N LEU A 96 20.89 24.10 22.45
CA LEU A 96 19.50 24.45 22.31
C LEU A 96 19.00 24.21 20.89
N ARG A 97 19.84 24.35 19.84
CA ARG A 97 19.51 23.95 18.46
C ARG A 97 19.38 22.43 18.31
N HIS A 98 20.14 21.65 19.08
CA HIS A 98 20.04 20.19 19.07
C HIS A 98 18.90 19.65 19.95
N LYS A 99 18.56 20.35 21.04
CA LYS A 99 17.50 19.97 21.96
C LYS A 99 16.14 20.56 21.58
N SER A 100 16.09 21.80 21.12
CA SER A 100 14.87 22.44 20.65
C SER A 100 14.52 21.90 19.28
N ASP A 101 13.54 21.02 19.26
CA ASP A 101 12.83 20.74 18.03
C ASP A 101 11.95 21.96 17.72
N SER A 102 12.10 22.54 16.53
CA SER A 102 11.29 23.67 16.06
C SER A 102 9.79 23.32 15.98
N LYS A 103 9.44 22.04 16.14
CA LYS A 103 8.07 21.51 16.14
C LYS A 103 7.46 21.36 17.55
N VAL A 104 8.18 21.75 18.60
CA VAL A 104 7.73 21.55 20.00
C VAL A 104 7.22 22.86 20.59
N ASP A 105 5.91 22.94 20.80
CA ASP A 105 5.26 24.00 21.58
C ASP A 105 5.70 23.98 23.06
N GLY A 106 6.31 22.89 23.51
CA GLY A 106 6.82 22.73 24.87
C GLY A 106 5.72 22.61 25.92
N LEU A 107 4.49 22.29 25.48
CA LEU A 107 3.30 22.13 26.31
C LEU A 107 3.14 20.71 26.88
N SER A 108 3.89 19.73 26.38
CA SER A 108 3.92 18.38 26.92
C SER A 108 5.21 17.66 26.53
N VAL A 109 5.49 16.54 27.19
CA VAL A 109 6.63 15.67 26.87
C VAL A 109 6.26 14.21 27.10
N LYS A 110 6.61 13.35 26.13
CA LYS A 110 6.41 11.89 26.20
C LYS A 110 7.60 11.20 26.85
N VAL A 111 7.34 10.27 27.75
CA VAL A 111 8.39 9.46 28.40
C VAL A 111 8.68 8.22 27.54
N ARG A 112 9.91 8.11 27.03
CA ARG A 112 10.35 6.97 26.20
C ARG A 112 10.35 5.70 27.02
N GLY A 113 9.88 4.62 26.40
CA GLY A 113 9.76 3.31 27.05
C GLY A 113 8.46 3.14 27.86
N THR A 114 7.65 4.18 28.01
CA THR A 114 6.37 4.12 28.74
C THR A 114 5.21 4.68 27.90
N ASP A 115 4.00 4.51 28.43
CA ASP A 115 2.76 5.07 27.89
C ASP A 115 2.47 6.48 28.44
N ARG A 116 3.36 7.09 29.23
CA ARG A 116 3.05 8.30 30.00
C ARG A 116 3.41 9.59 29.26
N ILE A 117 2.52 10.58 29.33
CA ILE A 117 2.71 11.95 28.85
C ILE A 117 2.60 12.92 30.03
N ILE A 118 3.55 13.85 30.14
CA ILE A 118 3.59 14.87 31.17
C ILE A 118 3.29 16.22 30.53
N HIS A 119 2.22 16.88 30.97
CA HIS A 119 1.75 18.15 30.42
C HIS A 119 2.36 19.37 31.13
N ALA A 120 2.25 20.54 30.51
CA ALA A 120 2.81 21.78 31.03
C ALA A 120 2.19 22.20 32.37
N ASP A 121 0.95 21.77 32.63
CA ASP A 121 0.22 21.94 33.89
C ASP A 121 0.61 20.89 34.97
N GLY A 122 1.57 20.02 34.66
CA GLY A 122 2.06 18.96 35.52
C GLY A 122 1.17 17.72 35.58
N SER A 123 0.06 17.65 34.83
CA SER A 123 -0.76 16.45 34.79
C SER A 123 -0.04 15.32 34.07
N VAL A 124 -0.26 14.09 34.53
CA VAL A 124 0.25 12.88 33.89
C VAL A 124 -0.94 12.11 33.35
N THR A 125 -0.99 11.95 32.04
CA THR A 125 -1.99 11.10 31.40
C THR A 125 -1.31 9.82 30.94
N ARG A 126 -1.97 8.68 31.16
CA ARG A 126 -1.64 7.47 30.40
C ARG A 126 -2.10 7.73 28.97
N GLY A 127 -1.14 7.86 28.07
CA GLY A 127 -1.40 7.62 26.68
C GLY A 127 -1.91 6.18 26.52
N PRO A 128 -2.85 5.92 25.62
CA PRO A 128 -3.27 4.56 25.31
C PRO A 128 -2.05 3.71 24.99
N ALA A 129 -1.99 2.52 25.59
CA ALA A 129 -0.99 1.51 25.27
C ALA A 129 -1.05 1.22 23.77
N LEU A 130 -0.14 1.84 23.01
CA LEU A 130 0.04 1.65 21.58
C LEU A 130 -1.27 1.78 20.76
N SER A 131 -1.82 2.99 20.63
CA SER A 131 -2.35 3.52 19.34
C SER A 131 -2.91 4.95 19.40
N ASP A 132 -3.64 5.37 20.43
CA ASP A 132 -4.60 6.49 20.23
C ASP A 132 -4.03 7.92 20.38
N GLY A 133 -2.70 8.08 20.55
CA GLY A 133 -2.06 9.41 20.66
C GLY A 133 -1.16 9.80 19.50
N GLN A 134 -0.83 8.87 18.61
CA GLN A 134 0.12 9.15 17.52
C GLN A 134 -0.54 9.85 16.34
N LEU A 135 -1.82 9.59 16.08
CA LEU A 135 -2.58 10.25 15.01
C LEU A 135 -2.88 11.71 15.36
N GLN A 136 -3.36 11.94 16.59
CA GLN A 136 -3.67 13.25 17.16
C GLN A 136 -2.43 14.16 17.21
N HIS A 137 -1.38 13.73 17.92
CA HIS A 137 -0.11 14.46 17.98
C HIS A 137 0.50 14.70 16.58
N ARG A 138 0.27 13.83 15.60
CA ARG A 138 0.84 13.97 14.24
C ARG A 138 0.01 14.87 13.32
N ALA A 139 -1.31 14.93 13.51
CA ALA A 139 -2.15 15.98 12.93
C ALA A 139 -1.67 17.34 13.47
N ASP A 140 -1.51 17.46 14.79
CA ASP A 140 -1.08 18.68 15.47
C ASP A 140 0.34 19.16 15.07
N THR A 141 1.21 18.25 14.60
CA THR A 141 2.58 18.59 14.13
C THR A 141 2.73 18.79 12.62
N GLY A 142 1.63 18.72 11.86
CA GLY A 142 1.63 19.04 10.43
C GLY A 142 1.83 20.54 10.23
N GLY A 143 3.06 20.98 9.99
CA GLY A 143 3.28 22.32 9.45
C GLY A 143 2.37 22.50 8.23
N HIS A 144 1.65 23.62 8.15
CA HIS A 144 0.65 24.03 7.13
C HIS A 144 -0.84 24.03 7.56
N TRP A 145 -1.23 23.55 8.74
CA TRP A 145 -2.66 23.44 9.12
C TRP A 145 -3.04 24.49 10.18
N SER A 146 -4.20 25.14 10.02
CA SER A 146 -4.74 26.10 11.00
C SER A 146 -5.25 25.39 12.26
N GLN A 147 -5.36 26.12 13.39
CA GLN A 147 -5.95 25.55 14.62
C GLN A 147 -7.38 25.04 14.43
N GLU A 148 -8.16 25.67 13.55
CA GLU A 148 -9.50 25.22 13.20
C GLU A 148 -9.48 23.91 12.39
N GLN A 149 -8.55 23.77 11.44
CA GLN A 149 -8.35 22.53 10.69
C GLN A 149 -7.94 21.38 11.62
N LEU A 150 -7.00 21.63 12.54
CA LEU A 150 -6.56 20.66 13.53
C LEU A 150 -7.72 20.18 14.41
N ALA A 151 -8.54 21.09 14.93
CA ALA A 151 -9.69 20.74 15.74
C ALA A 151 -10.69 19.84 14.99
N VAL A 152 -10.95 20.14 13.71
CA VAL A 152 -11.85 19.36 12.85
C VAL A 152 -11.31 17.93 12.60
N ILE A 153 -10.02 17.79 12.31
CA ILE A 153 -9.37 16.49 12.11
C ILE A 153 -9.39 15.65 13.38
N SER A 154 -9.04 16.28 14.50
CA SER A 154 -8.98 15.65 15.82
C SER A 154 -10.33 15.01 16.14
N GLN A 155 -11.40 15.79 15.97
CA GLN A 155 -12.76 15.32 16.19
C GLN A 155 -13.15 14.22 15.20
N GLY A 156 -12.76 14.33 13.93
CA GLY A 156 -12.99 13.31 12.90
C GLY A 156 -12.35 11.96 13.25
N ILE A 157 -11.11 11.97 13.72
CA ILE A 157 -10.39 10.76 14.13
C ILE A 157 -11.05 10.12 15.36
N VAL A 158 -11.43 10.92 16.36
CA VAL A 158 -12.10 10.45 17.58
C VAL A 158 -13.47 9.84 17.27
N ASP A 159 -14.27 10.50 16.44
CA ASP A 159 -15.59 10.00 16.06
C ASP A 159 -15.49 8.69 15.26
N PHE A 160 -14.53 8.62 14.34
CA PHE A 160 -14.28 7.43 13.55
C PHE A 160 -13.78 6.26 14.40
N GLU A 161 -12.84 6.51 15.31
CA GLU A 161 -12.37 5.52 16.27
C GLU A 161 -13.51 4.94 17.10
N ALA A 162 -14.44 5.79 17.56
CA ALA A 162 -15.62 5.34 18.29
C ALA A 162 -16.52 4.42 17.44
N VAL A 163 -16.71 4.72 16.15
CA VAL A 163 -17.46 3.87 15.21
C VAL A 163 -16.74 2.54 14.97
N VAL A 164 -15.43 2.57 14.76
CA VAL A 164 -14.64 1.35 14.53
C VAL A 164 -14.66 0.46 15.77
N LYS A 165 -14.42 1.02 16.97
CA LYS A 165 -14.43 0.27 18.23
C LYS A 165 -15.83 -0.26 18.58
N SER A 166 -16.92 0.41 18.18
CA SER A 166 -18.27 -0.11 18.39
C SER A 166 -18.60 -1.31 17.50
N VAL A 167 -17.99 -1.41 16.32
CA VAL A 167 -18.23 -2.51 15.36
C VAL A 167 -17.23 -3.66 15.50
N LEU A 168 -15.96 -3.35 15.74
CA LEU A 168 -14.85 -4.33 15.77
C LEU A 168 -14.41 -4.70 17.19
N GLY A 169 -14.96 -4.04 18.22
CA GLY A 169 -14.63 -4.23 19.62
C GLY A 169 -13.60 -3.22 20.14
N ALA A 170 -13.54 -3.08 21.47
CA ALA A 170 -12.74 -2.06 22.16
C ALA A 170 -11.22 -2.19 21.95
N SER A 171 -10.74 -3.37 21.54
CA SER A 171 -9.34 -3.66 21.23
C SER A 171 -8.92 -3.31 19.80
N ALA A 172 -9.86 -2.87 18.95
CA ALA A 172 -9.54 -2.40 17.61
C ALA A 172 -8.64 -1.17 17.66
N LYS A 173 -7.65 -1.10 16.76
CA LYS A 173 -6.66 -0.02 16.73
C LYS A 173 -6.75 0.78 15.44
N LEU A 174 -6.56 2.10 15.56
CA LEU A 174 -6.38 2.98 14.41
C LEU A 174 -4.93 3.46 14.38
N MET A 175 -4.32 3.45 13.20
CA MET A 175 -2.95 3.90 13.00
C MET A 175 -2.87 4.79 11.77
N LYS A 176 -1.97 5.78 11.75
CA LYS A 176 -1.70 6.54 10.53
C LYS A 176 -1.13 5.61 9.45
N ALA A 177 -1.73 5.63 8.28
CA ALA A 177 -1.22 4.98 7.07
C ALA A 177 -0.42 5.98 6.21
N GLY A 178 0.18 5.52 5.12
CA GLY A 178 0.79 6.38 4.10
C GLY A 178 1.95 7.29 4.53
N SER A 179 2.48 8.04 3.56
CA SER A 179 3.73 8.82 3.43
C SER A 179 4.48 9.31 4.68
N PHE A 180 3.76 9.64 5.76
CA PHE A 180 4.29 10.18 7.01
C PHE A 180 4.95 9.10 7.89
N MET A 181 4.44 7.87 7.90
CA MET A 181 5.07 6.72 8.59
C MET A 181 6.43 6.35 8.00
N LYS A 182 6.63 6.66 6.71
CA LYS A 182 7.83 6.38 5.93
C LYS A 182 8.88 7.50 6.01
N GLY A 183 8.57 8.62 6.67
CA GLY A 183 9.48 9.77 6.80
C GLY A 183 9.62 10.62 5.53
N THR A 184 8.68 10.48 4.59
CA THR A 184 8.77 11.09 3.25
C THR A 184 8.01 12.41 3.11
N ASP A 185 7.51 12.98 4.22
CA ASP A 185 6.83 14.29 4.42
C ASP A 185 6.50 15.08 3.14
N ILE A 186 5.47 14.61 2.43
CA ILE A 186 4.66 15.44 1.55
C ILE A 186 3.23 15.33 2.05
N ALA A 187 2.79 16.37 2.74
CA ALA A 187 1.37 16.63 2.87
C ALA A 187 0.87 17.08 1.48
N GLY A 188 -0.01 16.29 0.87
CA GLY A 188 -1.10 16.92 0.13
C GLY A 188 -1.79 17.87 1.10
N GLU A 189 -2.11 19.08 0.68
CA GLU A 189 -3.01 19.91 1.47
C GLU A 189 -4.30 19.09 1.59
N SER A 190 -4.62 18.60 2.79
CA SER A 190 -5.82 17.84 3.15
C SER A 190 -5.87 16.30 3.06
N ASP A 191 -4.76 15.53 2.98
CA ASP A 191 -4.87 14.05 3.03
C ASP A 191 -4.29 13.45 4.34
N ILE A 192 -5.11 12.71 5.09
CA ILE A 192 -4.69 11.95 6.28
C ILE A 192 -5.10 10.49 6.13
N ASP A 193 -4.13 9.65 5.76
CA ASP A 193 -4.30 8.21 5.63
C ASP A 193 -4.38 7.53 7.01
N VAL A 194 -5.39 6.69 7.25
CA VAL A 194 -5.58 5.94 8.51
C VAL A 194 -5.91 4.46 8.27
N MET A 195 -5.05 3.59 8.78
CA MET A 195 -5.20 2.13 8.85
C MET A 195 -5.99 1.67 10.08
N VAL A 196 -6.80 0.62 9.92
CA VAL A 196 -7.63 0.03 10.99
C VAL A 196 -7.24 -1.44 11.22
N PHE A 197 -7.02 -1.81 12.47
CA PHE A 197 -6.73 -3.17 12.91
C PHE A 197 -7.88 -3.69 13.78
N GLY A 198 -8.42 -4.86 13.42
CA GLY A 198 -9.46 -5.53 14.21
C GLY A 198 -8.91 -6.22 15.46
N CYS A 199 -9.80 -6.85 16.22
CA CYS A 199 -9.43 -7.68 17.37
C CYS A 199 -8.83 -9.03 16.92
N GLY A 200 -7.53 -9.22 17.11
CA GLY A 200 -6.85 -10.48 16.80
C GLY A 200 -6.61 -10.72 15.31
N ALA A 201 -6.38 -11.98 14.92
CA ALA A 201 -6.12 -12.38 13.53
C ALA A 201 -7.40 -12.54 12.68
N SER A 202 -8.56 -12.13 13.19
CA SER A 202 -9.85 -12.35 12.53
C SER A 202 -10.11 -11.32 11.41
N PRO A 203 -10.69 -11.75 10.27
CA PRO A 203 -11.21 -10.89 9.21
C PRO A 203 -12.12 -9.76 9.70
N ILE A 204 -12.07 -8.59 9.04
CA ILE A 204 -13.25 -7.70 9.01
C ILE A 204 -14.22 -8.23 7.96
N PHE A 205 -15.39 -8.69 8.40
CA PHE A 205 -16.43 -9.20 7.51
C PHE A 205 -17.18 -8.07 6.82
N GLU A 206 -17.81 -8.38 5.68
CA GLU A 206 -18.57 -7.40 4.87
C GLU A 206 -19.68 -6.70 5.68
N TYR A 207 -20.37 -7.42 6.57
CA TYR A 207 -21.38 -6.80 7.43
C TYR A 207 -20.79 -5.80 8.42
N GLN A 208 -19.60 -6.07 8.97
CA GLN A 208 -18.87 -5.15 9.84
C GLN A 208 -18.39 -3.93 9.06
N TRP A 209 -17.86 -4.15 7.86
CA TRP A 209 -17.49 -3.07 6.95
C TRP A 209 -18.66 -2.14 6.63
N ASN A 210 -19.80 -2.70 6.26
CA ASN A 210 -21.03 -1.94 6.00
C ASN A 210 -21.52 -1.19 7.26
N SER A 211 -21.33 -1.78 8.44
CA SER A 211 -21.69 -1.16 9.73
C SER A 211 -20.77 0.02 10.07
N ILE A 212 -19.46 -0.08 9.77
CA ILE A 212 -18.50 1.02 9.89
C ILE A 212 -18.89 2.17 8.95
N VAL A 213 -19.11 1.87 7.66
CA VAL A 213 -19.54 2.86 6.66
C VAL A 213 -20.83 3.56 7.10
N SER A 214 -21.81 2.80 7.59
CA SER A 214 -23.09 3.34 8.09
C SER A 214 -22.88 4.23 9.33
N GLY A 215 -22.07 3.79 10.29
CA GLY A 215 -21.77 4.54 11.51
C GLY A 215 -21.09 5.88 11.22
N ILE A 216 -20.21 5.95 10.22
CA ILE A 216 -19.59 7.21 9.76
C ILE A 216 -20.65 8.17 9.22
N LYS A 217 -21.54 7.70 8.35
CA LYS A 217 -22.62 8.53 7.80
C LYS A 217 -23.54 9.07 8.89
N GLN A 218 -23.88 8.25 9.89
CA GLN A 218 -24.71 8.65 11.02
C GLN A 218 -24.06 9.74 11.89
N ARG A 219 -22.74 9.82 11.92
CA ARG A 219 -21.99 10.89 12.60
C ARG A 219 -21.95 12.21 11.81
N GLY A 220 -22.54 12.25 10.61
CA GLY A 220 -22.67 13.46 9.80
C GLY A 220 -21.49 13.73 8.86
N TYR A 221 -20.68 12.72 8.56
CA TYR A 221 -19.56 12.84 7.62
C TYR A 221 -19.95 12.44 6.20
N THR A 222 -19.37 13.12 5.22
CA THR A 222 -19.59 12.85 3.79
C THR A 222 -18.66 11.73 3.33
N ILE A 223 -19.17 10.77 2.57
CA ILE A 223 -18.37 9.68 1.99
C ILE A 223 -18.27 9.92 0.49
N ASP A 224 -17.08 10.20 -0.01
CA ASP A 224 -16.81 10.41 -1.45
C ASP A 224 -16.66 9.10 -2.22
N GLY A 225 -16.21 8.04 -1.55
CA GLY A 225 -15.91 6.77 -2.19
C GLY A 225 -15.73 5.67 -1.18
N VAL A 226 -16.27 4.50 -1.48
CA VAL A 226 -16.01 3.27 -0.72
C VAL A 226 -15.54 2.23 -1.70
N ASN A 227 -14.39 1.64 -1.42
CA ASN A 227 -13.99 0.39 -2.08
C ASN A 227 -13.76 -0.67 -1.00
N PRO A 228 -13.47 -1.92 -1.37
CA PRO A 228 -13.36 -3.00 -0.39
C PRO A 228 -12.13 -2.91 0.56
N ARG A 229 -11.28 -1.89 0.42
CA ARG A 229 -10.04 -1.63 1.16
C ARG A 229 -9.92 -0.22 1.74
N CYS A 230 -10.72 0.74 1.29
CA CYS A 230 -10.66 2.12 1.77
C CYS A 230 -12.03 2.79 1.83
N ILE A 231 -12.14 3.80 2.69
CA ILE A 231 -13.30 4.69 2.81
C ILE A 231 -12.76 6.12 2.68
N HIS A 232 -13.07 6.79 1.58
CA HIS A 232 -12.76 8.20 1.39
C HIS A 232 -13.83 9.04 2.10
N VAL A 233 -13.45 9.75 3.16
CA VAL A 233 -14.35 10.57 3.95
C VAL A 233 -13.95 12.04 3.82
N LYS A 234 -14.92 12.88 3.49
CA LYS A 234 -14.76 14.33 3.57
C LYS A 234 -15.33 14.84 4.87
N VAL A 235 -14.53 15.60 5.60
CA VAL A 235 -14.95 16.27 6.82
C VAL A 235 -15.21 17.73 6.49
N GLU A 236 -16.48 18.06 6.25
CA GLU A 236 -16.91 19.43 6.03
C GLU A 236 -17.66 19.93 7.27
N ARG A 237 -17.11 20.94 7.96
CA ARG A 237 -17.84 21.69 8.98
C ARG A 237 -17.71 23.19 8.75
N ALA A 238 -18.76 23.89 9.17
CA ALA A 238 -19.11 25.26 8.81
C ALA A 238 -17.95 26.27 8.78
N ARG A 239 -18.01 27.16 7.76
CA ARG A 239 -17.14 28.31 7.43
C ARG A 239 -15.81 27.96 6.74
N ASN A 240 -15.87 27.70 5.43
CA ASN A 240 -14.75 27.74 4.47
C ASN A 240 -13.51 26.89 4.79
N CYS A 241 -13.62 25.91 5.68
CA CYS A 241 -12.53 25.02 6.05
C CYS A 241 -12.76 23.65 5.40
N LEU A 242 -12.29 23.48 4.16
CA LEU A 242 -12.41 22.20 3.46
C LEU A 242 -11.24 21.30 3.87
N VAL A 243 -11.52 20.26 4.66
CA VAL A 243 -10.53 19.26 5.05
C VAL A 243 -11.01 17.88 4.59
N THR A 244 -10.29 17.30 3.64
CA THR A 244 -10.45 15.90 3.28
C THR A 244 -9.74 15.04 4.33
N ILE A 245 -10.25 13.84 4.63
CA ILE A 245 -9.53 12.86 5.46
C ILE A 245 -9.71 11.51 4.78
N GLU A 246 -8.68 11.04 4.08
CA GLU A 246 -8.74 9.73 3.40
C GLU A 246 -8.51 8.58 4.38
N PHE A 247 -9.54 7.85 4.76
CA PHE A 247 -9.38 6.71 5.68
C PHE A 247 -9.09 5.42 4.90
N ASP A 248 -7.82 5.04 4.89
CA ASP A 248 -7.33 3.82 4.29
C ASP A 248 -7.54 2.60 5.21
N VAL A 249 -8.80 2.15 5.35
CA VAL A 249 -9.19 1.06 6.26
C VAL A 249 -8.69 -0.30 5.73
N VAL A 250 -7.40 -0.58 5.92
CA VAL A 250 -6.79 -1.87 5.55
C VAL A 250 -7.25 -2.97 6.50
N ALA A 251 -8.38 -3.59 6.17
CA ALA A 251 -8.93 -4.71 6.90
C ALA A 251 -7.92 -5.88 6.99
N HIS A 252 -7.63 -6.33 8.21
CA HIS A 252 -7.02 -7.65 8.42
C HIS A 252 -7.89 -8.71 7.75
N HIS A 253 -7.25 -9.59 6.98
CA HIS A 253 -7.75 -10.86 6.47
C HIS A 253 -9.07 -10.83 5.68
N ARG A 254 -9.03 -10.35 4.44
CA ARG A 254 -9.91 -10.90 3.39
C ARG A 254 -9.24 -12.14 2.79
N GLN A 255 -10.00 -13.20 2.49
CA GLN A 255 -9.52 -14.28 1.62
C GLN A 255 -9.02 -13.65 0.30
N GLY A 256 -7.78 -13.93 -0.10
CA GLY A 256 -7.18 -13.41 -1.34
C GLY A 256 -6.22 -12.21 -1.17
N PHE A 257 -6.00 -11.70 0.04
CA PHE A 257 -5.04 -10.62 0.28
C PHE A 257 -4.04 -10.97 1.40
N PRO A 258 -2.76 -10.56 1.27
CA PRO A 258 -1.71 -10.98 2.21
C PRO A 258 -2.00 -10.47 3.63
N PRO A 259 -1.55 -11.21 4.67
CA PRO A 259 -1.68 -10.78 6.06
C PRO A 259 -0.94 -9.46 6.29
N ASN A 260 -1.60 -8.52 6.97
CA ASN A 260 -0.98 -7.28 7.43
C ASN A 260 0.03 -7.60 8.54
N LYS A 261 1.30 -7.76 8.17
CA LYS A 261 2.39 -7.33 9.06
C LYS A 261 2.41 -5.81 9.03
N GLU A 262 2.73 -5.17 10.16
CA GLU A 262 3.11 -3.75 10.14
C GLU A 262 4.10 -3.53 8.99
N PRO A 263 3.88 -2.56 8.10
CA PRO A 263 4.79 -2.33 7.00
C PRO A 263 6.16 -1.99 7.59
N ASN A 264 7.14 -2.87 7.37
CA ASN A 264 8.50 -2.59 7.75
C ASN A 264 8.94 -1.33 6.99
N ASN A 265 9.24 -0.24 7.69
CA ASN A 265 9.74 0.97 7.04
C ASN A 265 11.20 0.70 6.63
N PRO A 266 11.49 0.51 5.34
CA PRO A 266 12.85 0.17 4.89
C PRO A 266 13.82 1.34 5.09
N PHE A 267 13.31 2.54 5.37
CA PHE A 267 14.09 3.75 5.61
C PHE A 267 14.18 4.14 7.10
N ARG A 268 13.70 3.29 8.02
CA ARG A 268 13.67 3.58 9.46
C ARG A 268 15.05 3.99 10.00
N GLU A 269 16.10 3.34 9.53
CA GLU A 269 17.49 3.60 9.92
C GLU A 269 18.26 4.40 8.86
N ASN A 270 17.71 4.54 7.65
CA ASN A 270 18.35 5.18 6.51
C ASN A 270 17.72 6.55 6.19
N ARG A 271 18.10 7.56 6.99
CA ARG A 271 17.58 8.93 6.84
C ARG A 271 17.91 9.58 5.50
N VAL A 272 19.01 9.19 4.86
CA VAL A 272 19.41 9.71 3.55
C VAL A 272 18.43 9.24 2.47
N ALA A 273 18.07 7.96 2.49
CA ALA A 273 17.07 7.39 1.60
C ALA A 273 15.68 8.00 1.80
N ALA A 274 15.23 8.11 3.06
CA ALA A 274 13.94 8.74 3.38
C ALA A 274 13.86 10.17 2.81
N ARG A 275 14.97 10.92 2.92
CA ARG A 275 15.07 12.29 2.41
C ARG A 275 15.15 12.35 0.89
N ALA A 276 15.78 11.38 0.24
CA ALA A 276 15.79 11.28 -1.22
C ALA A 276 14.37 11.04 -1.76
N VAL A 277 13.63 10.08 -1.20
CA VAL A 277 12.23 9.81 -1.58
C VAL A 277 11.37 11.06 -1.41
N ARG A 278 11.52 11.77 -0.28
CA ARG A 278 10.82 13.05 -0.03
C ARG A 278 11.10 14.08 -1.12
N ASN A 279 12.37 14.33 -1.41
CA ASN A 279 12.76 15.35 -2.38
C ASN A 279 12.25 15.02 -3.79
N ILE A 280 12.34 13.75 -4.20
CA ILE A 280 11.82 13.31 -5.51
C ILE A 280 10.32 13.58 -5.63
N LYS A 281 9.55 13.20 -4.59
CA LYS A 281 8.10 13.43 -4.58
C LYS A 281 7.77 14.94 -4.63
N LEU A 282 8.56 15.81 -3.99
CA LEU A 282 8.34 17.27 -3.97
C LEU A 282 8.60 17.85 -5.36
N ASP A 283 9.74 17.48 -5.94
CA ASP A 283 10.12 17.93 -7.27
C ASP A 283 9.08 17.51 -8.32
N PHE A 284 8.50 16.31 -8.19
CA PHE A 284 7.43 15.85 -9.08
C PHE A 284 6.11 16.60 -8.86
N LYS A 285 5.76 16.93 -7.61
CA LYS A 285 4.59 17.76 -7.30
C LYS A 285 4.73 19.16 -7.89
N GLU A 286 5.89 19.80 -7.72
CA GLU A 286 6.16 21.17 -8.21
C GLU A 286 6.29 21.24 -9.74
N SER A 287 6.93 20.25 -10.36
CA SER A 287 7.04 20.18 -11.82
C SER A 287 5.76 19.70 -12.53
N GLY A 288 4.75 19.27 -11.77
CA GLY A 288 3.53 18.66 -12.32
C GLY A 288 3.78 17.28 -12.95
N GLU A 289 4.91 16.64 -12.65
CA GLU A 289 5.28 15.33 -13.16
C GLU A 289 4.45 14.23 -12.48
N LYS A 290 3.39 13.78 -13.15
CA LYS A 290 2.48 12.71 -12.70
C LYS A 290 2.90 11.32 -13.21
N GLY A 291 2.40 10.24 -12.61
CA GLY A 291 2.51 8.87 -13.15
C GLY A 291 3.56 7.98 -12.48
N PHE A 292 3.97 8.31 -11.26
CA PHE A 292 4.77 7.45 -10.39
C PHE A 292 4.09 7.36 -9.04
N SER A 293 3.83 6.14 -8.57
CA SER A 293 3.31 5.92 -7.23
C SER A 293 4.38 6.21 -6.18
N GLY A 294 3.95 6.41 -4.93
CA GLY A 294 4.88 6.53 -3.82
C GLY A 294 5.77 5.30 -3.66
N ASN A 295 5.27 4.11 -4.00
CA ASN A 295 6.02 2.86 -3.96
C ASN A 295 7.11 2.81 -5.04
N ASP A 296 6.83 3.29 -6.25
CA ASP A 296 7.81 3.32 -7.35
C ASP A 296 9.03 4.16 -6.97
N ILE A 297 8.77 5.31 -6.34
CA ILE A 297 9.81 6.23 -5.89
C ILE A 297 10.63 5.61 -4.76
N GLU A 298 9.98 4.91 -3.83
CA GLU A 298 10.66 4.21 -2.73
C GLU A 298 11.55 3.08 -3.26
N GLN A 299 11.04 2.27 -4.18
CA GLN A 299 11.81 1.17 -4.78
C GLN A 299 12.99 1.69 -5.59
N ALA A 300 12.80 2.74 -6.41
CA ALA A 300 13.89 3.34 -7.17
C ALA A 300 15.02 3.86 -6.27
N VAL A 301 14.69 4.43 -5.11
CA VAL A 301 15.70 4.86 -4.13
C VAL A 301 16.43 3.67 -3.51
N LEU A 302 15.71 2.58 -3.16
CA LEU A 302 16.33 1.37 -2.63
C LEU A 302 17.24 0.69 -3.65
N ASP A 303 16.82 0.58 -4.91
CA ASP A 303 17.58 -0.06 -5.98
C ASP A 303 18.89 0.69 -6.28
N VAL A 304 18.87 2.03 -6.22
CA VAL A 304 20.09 2.83 -6.34
C VAL A 304 21.01 2.59 -5.14
N GLN A 305 20.45 2.47 -3.93
CA GLN A 305 21.23 2.20 -2.73
C GLN A 305 21.88 0.82 -2.68
N GLU A 306 21.26 -0.18 -3.30
CA GLU A 306 21.84 -1.52 -3.42
C GLU A 306 23.05 -1.52 -4.36
N LYS A 307 23.03 -0.68 -5.40
CA LYS A 307 24.11 -0.56 -6.39
C LYS A 307 25.27 0.30 -5.88
N CYS A 308 25.00 1.35 -5.11
CA CYS A 308 26.01 2.22 -4.53
C CYS A 308 25.47 2.95 -3.29
N SER A 309 26.35 3.50 -2.45
CA SER A 309 25.96 4.37 -1.31
C SER A 309 26.24 5.85 -1.59
N PRO A 310 25.52 6.50 -2.55
CA PRO A 310 25.80 7.86 -2.95
C PRO A 310 25.33 8.88 -1.91
N GLY A 311 25.92 10.07 -1.95
CA GLY A 311 25.39 11.23 -1.21
C GLY A 311 23.98 11.61 -1.69
N LEU A 312 23.24 12.34 -0.84
CA LEU A 312 21.81 12.65 -1.05
C LEU A 312 21.47 13.19 -2.45
N GLY A 313 22.24 14.14 -2.98
CA GLY A 313 21.99 14.73 -4.30
C GLY A 313 22.11 13.70 -5.44
N MET A 314 23.21 12.94 -5.44
CA MET A 314 23.43 11.87 -6.41
C MET A 314 22.38 10.76 -6.30
N LEU A 315 21.92 10.44 -5.09
CA LEU A 315 20.85 9.48 -4.86
C LEU A 315 19.52 9.94 -5.49
N ILE A 316 19.18 11.23 -5.31
CA ILE A 316 17.98 11.84 -5.90
C ILE A 316 18.05 11.80 -7.43
N ASP A 317 19.16 12.24 -8.01
CA ASP A 317 19.32 12.33 -9.46
C ASP A 317 19.33 10.95 -10.11
N ALA A 318 20.04 9.99 -9.52
CA ALA A 318 20.06 8.60 -9.99
C ALA A 318 18.69 7.94 -9.86
N ALA A 319 17.97 8.14 -8.75
CA ALA A 319 16.64 7.57 -8.58
C ALA A 319 15.62 8.21 -9.54
N LYS A 320 15.67 9.53 -9.77
CA LYS A 320 14.87 10.19 -10.82
C LYS A 320 15.21 9.68 -12.21
N ALA A 321 16.49 9.44 -12.51
CA ALA A 321 16.92 8.87 -13.77
C ALA A 321 16.41 7.43 -13.91
N GLU A 322 16.47 6.62 -12.86
CA GLU A 322 15.91 5.26 -12.83
C GLU A 322 14.39 5.29 -13.06
N LEU A 323 13.66 6.14 -12.34
CA LEU A 323 12.22 6.36 -12.52
C LEU A 323 11.89 6.80 -13.94
N LYS A 324 12.61 7.78 -14.48
CA LYS A 324 12.40 8.27 -15.85
C LYS A 324 12.78 7.24 -16.89
N SER A 325 13.83 6.44 -16.67
CA SER A 325 14.22 5.33 -17.54
C SER A 325 13.23 4.17 -17.46
N GLY A 326 12.72 3.86 -16.28
CA GLY A 326 11.67 2.88 -16.02
C GLY A 326 10.35 3.30 -16.62
N ARG A 327 10.02 4.60 -16.55
CA ARG A 327 8.89 5.21 -17.25
C ARG A 327 9.12 5.29 -18.75
N LEU A 328 10.34 5.44 -19.25
CA LEU A 328 10.63 5.32 -20.68
C LEU A 328 10.52 3.86 -21.14
N ARG A 329 10.82 2.88 -20.26
CA ARG A 329 10.57 1.44 -20.49
C ARG A 329 9.08 1.08 -20.38
N ALA A 330 8.32 1.70 -19.47
CA ALA A 330 6.89 1.47 -19.26
C ALA A 330 6.01 2.29 -20.24
N ARG A 331 6.42 3.51 -20.61
CA ARG A 331 5.79 4.33 -21.68
C ARG A 331 6.18 3.87 -23.08
N LYS A 332 7.27 3.11 -23.23
CA LYS A 332 7.34 2.19 -24.36
C LYS A 332 6.25 1.17 -24.10
N ARG A 333 5.05 1.49 -24.60
CA ARG A 333 4.03 0.48 -24.83
C ARG A 333 4.77 -0.70 -25.44
N PRO A 334 4.65 -1.91 -24.85
CA PRO A 334 5.29 -3.07 -25.43
C PRO A 334 4.95 -3.06 -26.92
N ALA A 335 5.97 -3.25 -27.76
CA ALA A 335 5.79 -3.12 -29.21
C ALA A 335 4.78 -4.16 -29.74
N THR A 336 4.52 -5.20 -28.94
CA THR A 336 3.70 -6.36 -29.23
C THR A 336 2.79 -6.69 -28.05
N ALA A 337 1.71 -7.40 -28.30
CA ALA A 337 0.84 -7.96 -27.27
C ALA A 337 1.47 -9.14 -26.52
N ALA A 338 2.70 -9.55 -26.85
CA ALA A 338 3.39 -10.61 -26.14
C ALA A 338 3.89 -10.11 -24.78
N ARG A 339 3.67 -10.91 -23.73
CA ARG A 339 4.30 -10.74 -22.42
C ARG A 339 5.28 -11.88 -22.19
N GLU A 340 6.53 -11.61 -22.52
CA GLU A 340 7.64 -12.56 -22.49
C GLU A 340 8.15 -12.81 -21.06
N ASN A 341 8.84 -13.94 -20.88
CA ASN A 341 9.55 -14.23 -19.63
C ASN A 341 10.77 -13.35 -19.42
N ASP A 342 11.47 -12.96 -20.48
CA ASP A 342 12.74 -12.21 -20.42
C ASP A 342 13.69 -12.75 -19.32
N ALA A 343 13.79 -14.07 -19.22
CA ALA A 343 14.58 -14.76 -18.22
C ALA A 343 14.97 -16.16 -18.71
N ALA A 344 16.12 -16.66 -18.27
CA ALA A 344 16.63 -17.98 -18.66
C ALA A 344 16.57 -19.02 -17.53
N GLU A 345 16.52 -18.58 -16.27
CA GLU A 345 16.46 -19.47 -15.11
C GLU A 345 15.57 -18.91 -14.00
N GLY A 346 15.14 -19.78 -13.09
CA GLY A 346 14.39 -19.41 -11.91
C GLY A 346 14.23 -20.57 -10.91
N THR A 347 13.85 -20.22 -9.70
CA THR A 347 13.47 -21.16 -8.64
C THR A 347 11.97 -21.44 -8.70
N THR A 348 11.55 -22.60 -8.20
CA THR A 348 10.14 -22.95 -8.03
C THR A 348 10.02 -23.75 -6.73
N ASP A 349 9.05 -23.39 -5.89
CA ASP A 349 8.66 -24.21 -4.75
C ASP A 349 7.70 -25.30 -5.22
N TRP A 350 8.21 -26.53 -5.33
CA TRP A 350 7.45 -27.70 -5.78
C TRP A 350 6.68 -28.39 -4.65
N THR A 351 6.82 -27.94 -3.41
CA THR A 351 6.21 -28.62 -2.25
C THR A 351 4.71 -28.33 -2.14
N LYS A 352 4.26 -27.17 -2.61
CA LYS A 352 2.87 -26.72 -2.50
C LYS A 352 2.39 -26.04 -3.78
N PRO A 353 1.38 -26.58 -4.48
CA PRO A 353 0.74 -25.86 -5.57
C PRO A 353 0.01 -24.63 -5.03
N ILE A 354 0.07 -23.53 -5.76
CA ILE A 354 -0.68 -22.30 -5.48
C ILE A 354 -2.03 -22.25 -6.20
N GLY A 355 -2.24 -23.16 -7.14
CA GLY A 355 -3.48 -23.32 -7.87
C GLY A 355 -3.44 -24.59 -8.69
N GLU A 356 -4.62 -25.05 -9.09
CA GLU A 356 -4.77 -26.15 -10.02
C GLU A 356 -5.89 -25.82 -11.01
N GLY A 357 -5.59 -25.98 -12.28
CA GLY A 357 -6.59 -26.02 -13.32
C GLY A 357 -7.11 -27.45 -13.49
N GLN A 358 -7.83 -27.70 -14.58
CA GLN A 358 -8.31 -29.05 -14.90
C GLN A 358 -7.13 -30.02 -15.10
N PHE A 359 -6.09 -29.61 -15.85
CA PHE A 359 -4.96 -30.48 -16.25
C PHE A 359 -3.61 -30.12 -15.66
N ARG A 360 -3.47 -28.91 -15.11
CA ARG A 360 -2.17 -28.41 -14.66
C ARG A 360 -2.20 -28.05 -13.18
N LYS A 361 -1.12 -28.39 -12.48
CA LYS A 361 -0.80 -27.83 -11.16
C LYS A 361 0.12 -26.62 -11.38
N VAL A 362 -0.13 -25.55 -10.63
CA VAL A 362 0.61 -24.29 -10.73
C VAL A 362 1.42 -24.11 -9.46
N PHE A 363 2.72 -23.89 -9.61
CA PHE A 363 3.67 -23.69 -8.52
C PHE A 363 4.27 -22.30 -8.61
N LYS A 364 4.54 -21.69 -7.46
CA LYS A 364 5.14 -20.35 -7.41
C LYS A 364 6.66 -20.43 -7.38
N GLY A 365 7.29 -19.44 -8.00
CA GLY A 365 8.73 -19.32 -8.05
C GLY A 365 9.19 -17.87 -8.17
N ALA A 366 10.49 -17.70 -8.41
CA ALA A 366 11.07 -16.41 -8.78
C ALA A 366 12.08 -16.61 -9.93
N TYR A 367 12.19 -15.63 -10.82
CA TYR A 367 13.25 -15.62 -11.81
C TYR A 367 14.60 -15.33 -11.14
N THR A 368 15.67 -15.97 -11.62
CA THR A 368 17.03 -15.82 -11.06
C THR A 368 18.04 -15.29 -12.06
N VAL A 369 17.77 -15.43 -13.37
CA VAL A 369 18.66 -14.95 -14.44
C VAL A 369 17.85 -14.26 -15.53
N GLY A 370 18.16 -12.99 -15.78
CA GLY A 370 17.58 -12.17 -16.85
C GLY A 370 16.96 -10.87 -16.34
N PRO A 371 16.42 -10.03 -17.25
CA PRO A 371 15.73 -8.79 -16.90
C PRO A 371 14.66 -8.88 -15.80
N ARG A 372 14.04 -10.05 -15.59
CA ARG A 372 13.01 -10.26 -14.55
C ARG A 372 13.54 -10.84 -13.24
N THR A 373 14.85 -10.94 -13.02
CA THR A 373 15.43 -11.48 -11.78
C THR A 373 14.78 -10.86 -10.53
N GLY A 374 14.41 -11.71 -9.57
CA GLY A 374 13.71 -11.33 -8.34
C GLY A 374 12.19 -11.21 -8.48
N GLN A 375 11.64 -11.07 -9.70
CA GLN A 375 10.19 -11.06 -9.91
C GLN A 375 9.59 -12.46 -9.74
N ALA A 376 8.34 -12.51 -9.29
CA ALA A 376 7.60 -13.75 -9.14
C ALA A 376 7.24 -14.36 -10.50
N LYS A 377 7.33 -15.68 -10.58
CA LYS A 377 6.92 -16.47 -11.73
C LYS A 377 6.02 -17.62 -11.30
N VAL A 378 5.34 -18.24 -12.26
CA VAL A 378 4.69 -19.53 -12.07
C VAL A 378 5.35 -20.61 -12.91
N ALA A 379 5.30 -21.84 -12.40
CA ALA A 379 5.64 -23.04 -13.14
C ALA A 379 4.40 -23.92 -13.21
N LYS A 380 3.97 -24.29 -14.42
CA LYS A 380 2.82 -25.15 -14.65
C LYS A 380 3.31 -26.52 -15.11
N ILE A 381 2.92 -27.56 -14.38
CA ILE A 381 3.14 -28.95 -14.77
C ILE A 381 1.82 -29.63 -15.02
N PHE A 382 1.81 -30.58 -15.95
CA PHE A 382 0.69 -31.48 -16.15
C PHE A 382 0.47 -32.37 -14.91
N LYS A 383 -0.79 -32.70 -14.63
CA LYS A 383 -1.17 -33.64 -13.55
C LYS A 383 -0.75 -35.06 -13.93
N ASP A 384 -0.47 -35.89 -12.93
CA ASP A 384 -0.03 -37.27 -13.12
C ASP A 384 -1.04 -38.06 -13.99
N GLY A 385 -0.55 -38.80 -14.98
CA GLY A 385 -1.37 -39.54 -15.96
C GLY A 385 -1.70 -38.78 -17.25
N THR A 386 -1.21 -37.54 -17.42
CA THR A 386 -1.39 -36.75 -18.66
C THR A 386 -0.08 -36.55 -19.46
N GLU A 387 0.99 -37.25 -19.07
CA GLU A 387 2.34 -37.15 -19.65
C GLU A 387 2.38 -37.58 -21.12
N ALA A 388 1.51 -38.51 -21.53
CA ALA A 388 1.39 -38.98 -22.91
C ALA A 388 1.00 -37.86 -23.90
N PHE A 389 0.41 -36.78 -23.40
CA PHE A 389 -0.03 -35.66 -24.21
C PHE A 389 0.94 -34.47 -24.21
N GLU A 390 2.01 -34.52 -23.41
CA GLU A 390 2.92 -33.40 -23.17
C GLU A 390 3.55 -32.84 -24.47
N GLY A 391 4.00 -33.73 -25.37
CA GLY A 391 4.61 -33.33 -26.65
C GLY A 391 3.63 -32.65 -27.61
N SER A 392 2.41 -33.18 -27.73
CA SER A 392 1.36 -32.56 -28.55
C SER A 392 0.87 -31.25 -27.93
N PHE A 393 0.70 -31.18 -26.62
CA PHE A 393 0.18 -29.97 -25.97
C PHE A 393 1.15 -28.79 -26.10
N PHE A 394 2.46 -28.99 -26.00
CA PHE A 394 3.40 -27.87 -26.18
C PHE A 394 3.38 -27.29 -27.59
N ALA A 395 3.29 -28.13 -28.63
CA ALA A 395 3.21 -27.64 -30.00
C ALA A 395 1.90 -26.87 -30.26
N HIS A 396 0.77 -27.37 -29.74
CA HIS A 396 -0.52 -26.68 -29.86
C HIS A 396 -0.56 -25.39 -29.02
N ASP A 397 -0.01 -25.40 -27.80
CA ASP A 397 0.07 -24.22 -26.93
C ASP A 397 0.87 -23.08 -27.60
N VAL A 398 1.97 -23.40 -28.29
CA VAL A 398 2.77 -22.39 -29.01
C VAL A 398 1.95 -21.76 -30.14
N ALA A 399 1.36 -22.57 -31.03
CA ALA A 399 0.57 -22.06 -32.15
C ALA A 399 -0.66 -21.27 -31.68
N LEU A 400 -1.33 -21.75 -30.63
CA LEU A 400 -2.45 -21.08 -29.99
C LEU A 400 -2.02 -19.74 -29.40
N CYS A 401 -0.89 -19.70 -28.69
CA CYS A 401 -0.37 -18.49 -28.06
C CYS A 401 0.02 -17.44 -29.11
N GLU A 402 0.75 -17.84 -30.16
CA GLU A 402 1.12 -16.97 -31.27
C GLU A 402 -0.10 -16.36 -31.95
N LYS A 403 -1.13 -17.18 -32.23
CA LYS A 403 -2.36 -16.68 -32.84
C LYS A 403 -3.13 -15.74 -31.90
N SER A 404 -3.12 -16.01 -30.59
CA SER A 404 -3.74 -15.16 -29.58
C SER A 404 -3.04 -13.79 -29.47
N ILE A 405 -1.71 -13.76 -29.55
CA ILE A 405 -0.91 -12.53 -29.58
C ILE A 405 -1.23 -11.71 -30.83
N GLU A 406 -1.27 -12.35 -32.00
CA GLU A 406 -1.64 -11.69 -33.28
C GLU A 406 -3.01 -10.99 -33.18
N ILE A 407 -4.01 -11.70 -32.66
CA ILE A 407 -5.36 -11.17 -32.46
C ILE A 407 -5.35 -9.99 -31.47
N ALA A 408 -4.64 -10.14 -30.35
CA ALA A 408 -4.52 -9.08 -29.35
C ALA A 408 -3.83 -7.83 -29.91
N ASP A 409 -2.80 -7.98 -30.74
CA ASP A 409 -2.12 -6.87 -31.42
C ASP A 409 -3.04 -6.13 -32.40
N ALA A 410 -3.85 -6.87 -33.17
CA ALA A 410 -4.85 -6.27 -34.03
C ALA A 410 -5.93 -5.54 -33.21
N PHE A 411 -6.42 -6.17 -32.14
CA PHE A 411 -7.44 -5.61 -31.26
C PHE A 411 -6.96 -4.34 -30.55
N ASN A 412 -5.70 -4.32 -30.11
CA ASN A 412 -5.10 -3.17 -29.43
C ASN A 412 -5.14 -1.87 -30.25
N LYS A 413 -5.23 -1.97 -31.58
CA LYS A 413 -5.33 -0.84 -32.50
C LYS A 413 -6.73 -0.25 -32.59
N VAL A 414 -7.77 -1.05 -32.29
CA VAL A 414 -9.18 -0.69 -32.53
C VAL A 414 -10.05 -0.69 -31.26
N LYS A 415 -9.54 -1.25 -30.16
CA LYS A 415 -10.27 -1.35 -28.89
C LYS A 415 -10.67 0.03 -28.34
N LYS A 416 -11.80 0.04 -27.63
CA LYS A 416 -12.40 1.27 -27.08
C LYS A 416 -11.95 1.61 -25.66
N PHE A 417 -11.12 0.77 -25.01
CA PHE A 417 -10.56 1.02 -23.68
C PHE A 417 -9.06 1.30 -23.73
N LYS A 418 -8.52 1.98 -22.70
CA LYS A 418 -7.13 2.48 -22.70
C LYS A 418 -6.07 1.36 -22.51
N HIS A 419 -6.32 0.44 -21.59
CA HIS A 419 -5.37 -0.62 -21.19
C HIS A 419 -4.98 -1.52 -22.36
N MET A 420 -3.69 -1.77 -22.54
CA MET A 420 -3.20 -2.66 -23.59
C MET A 420 -3.51 -4.11 -23.22
N VAL A 421 -4.07 -4.87 -24.16
CA VAL A 421 -4.24 -6.32 -23.97
C VAL A 421 -2.91 -7.00 -24.30
N GLN A 422 -2.40 -7.79 -23.38
CA GLN A 422 -1.25 -8.65 -23.56
C GLN A 422 -1.63 -10.11 -23.31
N VAL A 423 -0.85 -11.02 -23.88
CA VAL A 423 -0.95 -12.46 -23.67
C VAL A 423 0.41 -12.95 -23.19
N CYS A 424 0.43 -13.62 -22.04
CA CYS A 424 1.61 -14.31 -21.52
C CYS A 424 2.08 -15.35 -22.52
N LYS A 425 3.35 -15.26 -22.90
CA LYS A 425 4.00 -16.26 -23.73
C LYS A 425 4.79 -17.18 -22.83
N ALA A 426 4.20 -18.33 -22.54
CA ALA A 426 4.84 -19.34 -21.73
C ALA A 426 6.01 -19.98 -22.47
N GLU A 427 7.08 -20.31 -21.74
CA GLU A 427 8.23 -21.04 -22.28
C GLU A 427 8.36 -22.40 -21.62
N VAL A 428 8.81 -23.39 -22.39
CA VAL A 428 9.06 -24.74 -21.88
C VAL A 428 10.43 -24.77 -21.22
N TRP A 429 10.46 -24.97 -19.91
CA TRP A 429 11.67 -25.10 -19.10
C TRP A 429 11.80 -26.52 -18.55
N VAL A 430 13.00 -26.90 -18.08
CA VAL A 430 13.29 -28.27 -17.60
C VAL A 430 13.78 -28.24 -16.17
N GLN A 431 13.20 -29.07 -15.30
CA GLN A 431 13.65 -29.22 -13.92
C GLN A 431 15.01 -29.95 -13.87
N LYS A 432 16.02 -29.34 -13.24
CA LYS A 432 17.40 -29.85 -13.23
C LYS A 432 17.50 -31.30 -12.70
N LYS A 433 16.75 -31.63 -11.64
CA LYS A 433 16.79 -32.93 -10.93
C LYS A 433 15.97 -34.04 -11.60
N THR A 434 14.69 -33.79 -11.86
CA THR A 434 13.75 -34.81 -12.36
C THR A 434 13.72 -34.91 -13.88
N LYS A 435 14.28 -33.91 -14.59
CA LYS A 435 14.15 -33.72 -16.04
C LYS A 435 12.72 -33.49 -16.54
N GLN A 436 11.75 -33.32 -15.64
CA GLN A 436 10.38 -32.97 -15.99
C GLN A 436 10.33 -31.59 -16.66
N ARG A 437 9.59 -31.47 -17.77
CA ARG A 437 9.35 -30.18 -18.41
C ARG A 437 8.18 -29.46 -17.74
N PHE A 438 8.20 -28.14 -17.79
CA PHE A 438 7.13 -27.31 -17.25
C PHE A 438 7.04 -26.01 -18.03
N LEU A 439 5.85 -25.40 -18.04
CA LEU A 439 5.68 -24.05 -18.58
C LEU A 439 6.05 -23.01 -17.54
N SER A 440 6.91 -22.08 -17.91
CA SER A 440 7.27 -20.93 -17.10
C SER A 440 6.64 -19.68 -17.70
N GLU A 441 5.98 -18.88 -16.87
CA GLU A 441 5.40 -17.58 -17.25
C GLU A 441 5.39 -16.61 -16.04
N PRO A 442 5.21 -15.30 -16.27
CA PRO A 442 5.15 -14.32 -15.18
C PRO A 442 3.99 -14.59 -14.23
N PHE A 443 4.21 -14.39 -12.92
CA PHE A 443 3.12 -14.51 -11.94
C PHE A 443 2.19 -13.30 -12.04
N LEU A 444 0.90 -13.55 -12.22
CA LEU A 444 -0.15 -12.54 -12.27
C LEU A 444 -0.84 -12.42 -10.90
N LEU A 445 -0.88 -11.20 -10.35
CA LEU A 445 -1.59 -10.92 -9.11
C LEU A 445 -3.06 -10.59 -9.42
N ASN A 446 -3.99 -10.98 -8.53
CA ASN A 446 -5.45 -10.77 -8.70
C ASN A 446 -5.98 -11.45 -9.98
N PHE A 447 -5.73 -12.76 -10.08
CA PHE A 447 -6.18 -13.56 -11.22
C PHE A 447 -7.71 -13.66 -11.27
N GLU A 448 -8.27 -13.43 -12.46
CA GLU A 448 -9.70 -13.49 -12.76
C GLU A 448 -9.94 -14.29 -14.05
N ILE A 449 -11.09 -14.96 -14.12
CA ILE A 449 -11.58 -15.63 -15.34
C ILE A 449 -12.74 -14.77 -15.87
N PHE A 450 -12.59 -14.23 -17.08
CA PHE A 450 -13.54 -13.28 -17.67
C PHE A 450 -14.61 -13.97 -18.52
N ASN A 451 -14.23 -15.03 -19.25
CA ASN A 451 -15.16 -15.89 -19.97
C ASN A 451 -14.63 -17.31 -20.11
N SER A 452 -15.42 -18.21 -20.70
CA SER A 452 -15.00 -19.56 -21.05
C SER A 452 -15.28 -19.94 -22.50
N ASN A 453 -14.63 -21.01 -22.97
CA ASN A 453 -14.81 -21.61 -24.28
C ASN A 453 -16.17 -22.29 -24.45
N SER A 454 -16.90 -22.53 -23.36
CA SER A 454 -18.30 -22.99 -23.38
C SER A 454 -19.31 -21.84 -23.41
N GLY A 455 -18.88 -20.57 -23.51
CA GLY A 455 -19.75 -19.40 -23.58
C GLY A 455 -20.20 -18.84 -22.23
N TRP A 456 -19.57 -19.23 -21.11
CA TRP A 456 -19.78 -18.54 -19.82
C TRP A 456 -19.09 -17.18 -19.82
N GLN A 457 -19.63 -16.24 -19.06
CA GLN A 457 -19.05 -14.92 -18.84
C GLN A 457 -19.18 -14.54 -17.36
N ALA A 458 -18.10 -14.01 -16.79
CA ALA A 458 -18.13 -13.43 -15.46
C ALA A 458 -18.93 -12.11 -15.44
N ALA A 459 -19.45 -11.75 -14.26
CA ALA A 459 -19.99 -10.41 -14.05
C ALA A 459 -18.87 -9.35 -14.11
N GLY A 460 -19.25 -8.09 -14.33
CA GLY A 460 -18.33 -6.94 -14.24
C GLY A 460 -18.01 -6.26 -15.58
N GLU A 461 -17.51 -5.02 -15.49
CA GLU A 461 -17.22 -4.19 -16.68
C GLU A 461 -16.05 -4.74 -17.50
N TRP A 462 -15.03 -5.29 -16.85
CA TRP A 462 -13.88 -5.90 -17.54
C TRP A 462 -14.27 -7.14 -18.34
N SER A 463 -15.08 -8.02 -17.76
CA SER A 463 -15.65 -9.18 -18.45
C SER A 463 -16.45 -8.73 -19.68
N ASN A 464 -17.29 -7.70 -19.56
CA ASN A 464 -18.03 -7.11 -20.68
C ASN A 464 -17.13 -6.46 -21.75
N ALA A 465 -16.01 -5.87 -21.35
CA ALA A 465 -15.04 -5.30 -22.27
C ALA A 465 -14.27 -6.39 -23.02
N LEU A 466 -13.83 -7.43 -22.33
CA LEU A 466 -13.07 -8.53 -22.92
C LEU A 466 -13.93 -9.47 -23.77
N GLN A 467 -15.24 -9.52 -23.55
CA GLN A 467 -16.18 -10.10 -24.52
C GLN A 467 -16.05 -9.49 -25.92
N SER A 468 -15.71 -8.20 -26.03
CA SER A 468 -15.49 -7.57 -27.34
C SER A 468 -14.20 -8.04 -28.02
N LEU A 469 -13.19 -8.51 -27.27
CA LEU A 469 -11.99 -9.15 -27.84
C LEU A 469 -12.35 -10.51 -28.44
N SER A 470 -13.13 -11.33 -27.73
CA SER A 470 -13.64 -12.59 -28.25
C SER A 470 -14.47 -12.39 -29.52
N HIS A 471 -15.42 -11.43 -29.53
CA HIS A 471 -16.17 -11.10 -30.74
C HIS A 471 -15.26 -10.57 -31.86
N PHE A 472 -14.34 -9.65 -31.56
CA PHE A 472 -13.39 -9.13 -32.54
C PHE A 472 -12.55 -10.24 -33.18
N SER A 473 -12.12 -11.25 -32.42
CA SER A 473 -11.33 -12.36 -32.97
C SER A 473 -12.04 -13.11 -34.10
N TYR A 474 -13.37 -13.27 -34.00
CA TYR A 474 -14.19 -13.83 -35.08
C TYR A 474 -14.23 -12.93 -36.29
N HIS A 475 -14.39 -11.63 -36.08
CA HIS A 475 -14.38 -10.67 -37.18
C HIS A 475 -13.03 -10.61 -37.88
N HIS A 476 -11.95 -10.50 -37.12
CA HIS A 476 -10.58 -10.42 -37.60
C HIS A 476 -10.17 -11.67 -38.39
N SER A 477 -10.61 -12.85 -37.94
CA SER A 477 -10.37 -14.13 -38.62
C SER A 477 -11.35 -14.43 -39.75
N GLN A 478 -12.20 -13.48 -40.16
CA GLN A 478 -13.23 -13.68 -41.19
C GLN A 478 -14.17 -14.86 -40.89
N GLY A 479 -14.49 -15.00 -39.61
CA GLY A 479 -15.39 -15.99 -39.07
C GLY A 479 -14.80 -17.38 -38.89
N ASP A 480 -13.47 -17.51 -38.90
CA ASP A 480 -12.79 -18.81 -38.81
C ASP A 480 -12.58 -19.31 -37.38
N LEU A 481 -12.40 -18.41 -36.40
CA LEU A 481 -12.18 -18.78 -35.00
C LEU A 481 -12.78 -17.78 -34.01
N VAL A 482 -12.88 -18.19 -32.75
CA VAL A 482 -13.20 -17.32 -31.60
C VAL A 482 -12.18 -17.58 -30.49
N LEU A 483 -11.55 -16.51 -30.00
CA LEU A 483 -10.70 -16.50 -28.81
C LEU A 483 -11.58 -16.50 -27.55
N CYS A 484 -11.40 -17.50 -26.70
CA CYS A 484 -12.14 -17.75 -25.47
C CYS A 484 -11.18 -18.06 -24.31
N ASP A 485 -11.73 -18.47 -23.16
CA ASP A 485 -10.99 -18.67 -21.91
C ASP A 485 -10.11 -17.46 -21.59
N LEU A 486 -10.69 -16.27 -21.75
CA LEU A 486 -10.01 -15.04 -21.38
C LEU A 486 -9.89 -15.04 -19.85
N GLN A 487 -8.67 -15.24 -19.36
CA GLN A 487 -8.34 -15.30 -17.95
C GLN A 487 -6.97 -14.66 -17.71
N GLY A 488 -6.77 -14.05 -16.56
CA GLY A 488 -5.54 -13.32 -16.25
C GLY A 488 -5.74 -12.20 -15.24
N ALA A 489 -5.07 -11.07 -15.40
CA ALA A 489 -5.11 -9.96 -14.45
C ALA A 489 -5.27 -8.59 -15.12
N ILE A 490 -5.91 -7.67 -14.41
CA ILE A 490 -5.93 -6.25 -14.75
C ILE A 490 -4.82 -5.55 -13.96
N GLU A 491 -3.84 -5.03 -14.68
CA GLU A 491 -2.74 -4.22 -14.16
C GLU A 491 -2.94 -2.73 -14.56
N ASP A 492 -2.17 -1.82 -13.97
CA ASP A 492 -2.41 -0.36 -14.07
C ASP A 492 -2.56 0.17 -15.50
N ASP A 493 -1.81 -0.38 -16.47
CA ASP A 493 -1.86 0.04 -17.88
C ASP A 493 -2.19 -1.11 -18.85
N CYS A 494 -2.36 -2.34 -18.35
CA CYS A 494 -2.49 -3.53 -19.19
C CYS A 494 -3.56 -4.51 -18.66
N VAL A 495 -4.20 -5.23 -19.58
CA VAL A 495 -4.87 -6.48 -19.29
C VAL A 495 -3.94 -7.60 -19.71
N VAL A 496 -3.49 -8.43 -18.79
CA VAL A 496 -2.57 -9.53 -19.08
C VAL A 496 -3.33 -10.83 -19.03
N LEU A 497 -3.45 -11.50 -20.17
CA LEU A 497 -4.14 -12.77 -20.33
C LEU A 497 -3.15 -13.95 -20.33
N THR A 498 -3.60 -15.12 -19.92
CA THR A 498 -2.81 -16.36 -19.95
C THR A 498 -3.71 -17.55 -20.26
N ASP A 499 -3.12 -18.66 -20.72
CA ASP A 499 -3.80 -19.89 -21.13
C ASP A 499 -5.09 -19.65 -21.96
N PRO A 500 -5.05 -18.89 -23.07
CA PRO A 500 -6.23 -18.70 -23.89
C PRO A 500 -6.68 -20.01 -24.57
N VAL A 501 -7.91 -20.02 -25.07
CA VAL A 501 -8.44 -21.11 -25.91
C VAL A 501 -8.94 -20.55 -27.24
N LEU A 502 -8.75 -21.29 -28.33
CA LEU A 502 -9.31 -20.96 -29.64
C LEU A 502 -10.34 -22.02 -30.04
N ASN A 503 -11.59 -21.60 -30.22
CA ASN A 503 -12.60 -22.40 -30.91
C ASN A 503 -12.47 -22.11 -32.41
N SER A 504 -12.07 -23.08 -33.23
CA SER A 504 -11.90 -22.92 -34.67
C SER A 504 -12.93 -23.73 -35.45
N LYS A 505 -13.19 -23.40 -36.72
CA LYS A 505 -14.12 -24.18 -37.55
C LYS A 505 -13.77 -25.66 -37.64
N ASP A 506 -12.48 -25.98 -37.71
CA ASP A 506 -11.91 -27.30 -38.01
C ASP A 506 -11.25 -28.00 -36.82
N LYS A 507 -11.36 -27.45 -35.60
CA LYS A 507 -10.82 -28.03 -34.35
C LYS A 507 -9.29 -28.22 -34.33
N ARG A 508 -8.56 -27.31 -34.96
CA ARG A 508 -7.10 -27.44 -35.12
C ARG A 508 -6.26 -27.00 -33.92
N PHE A 509 -6.85 -26.43 -32.87
CA PHE A 509 -6.13 -25.93 -31.70
C PHE A 509 -6.14 -26.88 -30.48
N GLY A 510 -6.44 -28.17 -30.71
CA GLY A 510 -6.33 -29.21 -29.70
C GLY A 510 -7.63 -29.46 -28.92
N PRO A 511 -7.56 -30.20 -27.78
CA PRO A 511 -8.74 -30.77 -27.13
C PRO A 511 -9.71 -29.76 -26.48
N THR A 512 -9.23 -28.53 -26.23
CA THR A 512 -10.04 -27.41 -25.72
C THR A 512 -10.80 -26.68 -26.83
N ASP A 513 -10.48 -26.97 -28.10
CA ASP A 513 -11.17 -26.43 -29.26
C ASP A 513 -12.50 -27.17 -29.48
N LEU A 514 -13.60 -26.53 -29.06
CA LEU A 514 -14.95 -27.08 -29.19
C LEU A 514 -15.49 -26.98 -30.63
N GLY A 515 -14.70 -26.45 -31.56
CA GLY A 515 -15.01 -26.39 -32.97
C GLY A 515 -16.03 -25.30 -33.32
N GLN A 516 -16.66 -25.48 -34.48
CA GLN A 516 -17.82 -24.70 -34.92
C GLN A 516 -18.94 -24.65 -33.85
N LYS A 517 -19.15 -25.72 -33.08
CA LYS A 517 -20.13 -25.73 -31.98
C LYS A 517 -19.77 -24.74 -30.88
N GLY A 518 -18.47 -24.61 -30.55
CA GLY A 518 -17.97 -23.62 -29.58
C GLY A 518 -18.20 -22.19 -30.06
N ILE A 519 -17.94 -21.93 -31.34
CA ILE A 519 -18.21 -20.63 -31.98
C ILE A 519 -19.70 -20.28 -31.89
N GLU A 520 -20.58 -21.19 -32.32
CA GLU A 520 -22.03 -20.99 -32.26
C GLU A 520 -22.52 -20.76 -30.84
N ASN A 521 -21.99 -21.52 -29.87
CA ASN A 521 -22.39 -21.39 -28.46
C ASN A 521 -21.95 -20.06 -27.86
N PHE A 522 -20.72 -19.61 -28.15
CA PHE A 522 -20.26 -18.29 -27.74
C PHE A 522 -21.21 -17.21 -28.24
N PHE A 523 -21.53 -17.19 -29.54
CA PHE A 523 -22.40 -16.17 -30.11
C PHE A 523 -23.89 -16.31 -29.74
N HIS A 524 -24.33 -17.50 -29.34
CA HIS A 524 -25.66 -17.69 -28.77
C HIS A 524 -25.81 -16.98 -27.41
N HIS A 525 -24.74 -16.96 -26.61
CA HIS A 525 -24.74 -16.33 -25.29
C HIS A 525 -24.18 -14.90 -25.27
N HIS A 526 -23.43 -14.51 -26.30
CA HIS A 526 -22.81 -13.19 -26.39
C HIS A 526 -23.82 -12.08 -26.70
N ILE A 527 -23.84 -11.06 -25.85
CA ILE A 527 -24.58 -9.82 -26.07
C ILE A 527 -23.56 -8.70 -26.31
N CYS A 528 -23.64 -8.05 -27.48
CA CYS A 528 -22.73 -6.94 -27.77
C CYS A 528 -22.94 -5.81 -26.76
N SER A 529 -21.85 -5.34 -26.17
CA SER A 529 -21.81 -4.20 -25.26
C SER A 529 -21.30 -2.94 -25.96
N LYS A 530 -21.23 -1.81 -25.24
CA LYS A 530 -20.62 -0.55 -25.71
C LYS A 530 -19.17 -0.72 -26.23
N TRP A 531 -18.50 -1.79 -25.78
CA TRP A 531 -17.13 -2.12 -26.14
C TRP A 531 -17.00 -2.82 -27.50
N CYS A 532 -18.06 -3.48 -27.97
CA CYS A 532 -18.08 -4.13 -29.27
C CYS A 532 -18.16 -3.09 -30.39
N ASP A 533 -17.52 -3.38 -31.52
CA ASP A 533 -17.72 -2.62 -32.75
C ASP A 533 -19.02 -3.08 -33.43
N PRO A 534 -20.00 -2.19 -33.68
CA PRO A 534 -21.22 -2.54 -34.43
C PRO A 534 -20.95 -3.12 -35.82
N ALA A 535 -19.80 -2.82 -36.43
CA ALA A 535 -19.40 -3.34 -37.74
C ALA A 535 -18.83 -4.78 -37.68
N SER A 536 -18.51 -5.30 -36.50
CA SER A 536 -17.96 -6.65 -36.35
C SER A 536 -18.96 -7.72 -36.79
N SER A 537 -18.50 -8.59 -37.69
CA SER A 537 -19.30 -9.70 -38.20
C SER A 537 -19.71 -10.68 -37.11
N LYS A 538 -20.85 -11.35 -37.33
CA LYS A 538 -21.38 -12.42 -36.48
C LYS A 538 -21.76 -13.61 -37.36
N PRO A 539 -21.74 -14.85 -36.83
CA PRO A 539 -22.27 -15.99 -37.56
C PRO A 539 -23.76 -15.78 -37.88
N ARG A 540 -24.20 -16.28 -39.03
CA ARG A 540 -25.60 -16.21 -39.45
C ARG A 540 -26.53 -17.04 -38.56
N THR A 541 -25.99 -18.11 -37.98
CA THR A 541 -26.70 -19.05 -37.11
C THR A 541 -25.98 -19.16 -35.79
N THR A 542 -26.72 -19.10 -34.68
CA THR A 542 -26.22 -19.28 -33.32
C THR A 542 -27.08 -20.30 -32.59
N ASN A 543 -26.46 -21.40 -32.16
CA ASN A 543 -27.15 -22.52 -31.51
C ASN A 543 -26.53 -22.80 -30.15
N LYS A 544 -27.37 -23.26 -29.22
CA LYS A 544 -26.92 -23.73 -27.92
C LYS A 544 -26.50 -25.20 -28.00
N HIS A 545 -25.20 -25.46 -27.90
CA HIS A 545 -24.60 -26.80 -27.91
C HIS A 545 -24.06 -27.21 -26.54
N PHE A 546 -23.62 -26.26 -25.73
CA PHE A 546 -22.98 -26.49 -24.44
C PHE A 546 -23.67 -25.66 -23.35
N VAL A 547 -23.69 -26.18 -22.12
CA VAL A 547 -24.10 -25.40 -20.95
C VAL A 547 -22.95 -24.45 -20.58
N PRO A 548 -23.16 -23.13 -20.50
CA PRO A 548 -22.14 -22.21 -20.03
C PRO A 548 -21.68 -22.54 -18.61
N GLN A 549 -20.40 -22.82 -18.43
CA GLN A 549 -19.77 -23.07 -17.13
C GLN A 549 -18.46 -22.29 -17.00
N ALA A 550 -18.12 -21.93 -15.77
CA ALA A 550 -16.84 -21.29 -15.47
C ALA A 550 -15.69 -22.32 -15.64
N GLY A 551 -14.60 -21.89 -16.28
CA GLY A 551 -13.46 -22.73 -16.61
C GLY A 551 -13.55 -23.42 -17.97
N THR A 552 -12.44 -24.03 -18.38
CA THR A 552 -12.27 -24.67 -19.69
C THR A 552 -13.11 -25.95 -19.81
N THR A 553 -13.85 -26.08 -20.91
CA THR A 553 -14.50 -27.33 -21.33
C THR A 553 -13.63 -28.03 -22.38
N MET A 554 -13.57 -29.36 -22.37
CA MET A 554 -12.89 -30.12 -23.42
C MET A 554 -13.80 -31.20 -24.01
N MET A 555 -13.49 -31.60 -25.24
CA MET A 555 -14.03 -32.79 -25.87
C MET A 555 -12.88 -33.78 -26.05
N LEU A 556 -12.84 -34.83 -25.24
CA LEU A 556 -12.00 -35.98 -25.51
C LEU A 556 -12.68 -36.75 -26.64
N ASN A 557 -12.02 -36.84 -27.80
CA ASN A 557 -12.49 -37.67 -28.90
C ASN A 557 -12.43 -39.15 -28.54
#